data_AF-A0A972QPX9-F1
#
_entry.id   AF-A0A972QPX9-F1
#
_cell.length_a   1.000
_cell.length_b   1.000
_cell.length_c   1.000
_cell.angle_alpha   90.00
_cell.angle_beta   90.00
_cell.angle_gamma   90.00
#
_symmetry.space_group_name_H-M   'P 1'
#
loop_
_entity.id
_entity.type
_entity.pdbx_description
1 polymer ?
#
loop_
_entity_poly.entity_id
_entity_poly.type
_entity_poly.pdbx_seq_one_letter_code
_entity_poly.pdbx_strand_id
1 'polypeptide(L)' 'MYSSEKGNWADSAQYDLLTSGVRILRFQGGLLHTKSIVIDGKISLFGSVNQYPRSFWLEFEVILCVNDTDFAAWLRTL' A
#
# COMPACT_ATOMS: atom_id res chain seq x y z
N MET A 1 -24.86 13.54 14.51
CA MET A 1 -24.46 12.81 15.72
C MET A 1 -23.08 12.24 15.50
N TYR A 2 -22.03 12.92 15.94
CA TYR A 2 -20.70 12.32 16.08
C TYR A 2 -20.33 12.54 17.55
N SER A 3 -20.65 11.54 18.36
CA SER A 3 -20.31 11.51 19.78
C SER A 3 -18.85 11.12 19.93
N SER A 4 -18.20 11.75 20.89
CA SER A 4 -16.82 11.55 21.32
C SER A 4 -16.41 10.08 21.39
N GLU A 5 -15.27 9.74 20.77
CA GLU A 5 -14.28 8.78 21.26
C GLU A 5 -13.08 8.82 20.29
N LYS A 6 -11.87 8.62 20.81
CA LYS A 6 -10.57 8.83 20.13
C LYS A 6 -10.61 8.41 18.65
N GLY A 7 -10.63 9.40 17.75
CA GLY A 7 -10.64 9.16 16.31
C GLY A 7 -9.43 8.32 15.91
N ASN A 8 -9.70 7.09 15.48
CA ASN A 8 -8.67 6.23 14.93
C ASN A 8 -8.19 6.84 13.61
N TRP A 9 -6.97 7.38 13.60
CA TRP A 9 -6.35 8.03 12.43
C TRP A 9 -6.37 7.15 11.17
N ALA A 10 -6.39 5.83 11.33
CA ALA A 10 -6.51 4.88 10.23
C ALA A 10 -7.87 4.99 9.52
N ASP A 11 -8.95 5.19 10.28
CA ASP A 11 -10.31 5.25 9.73
C ASP A 11 -10.54 6.57 8.99
N SER A 12 -9.97 7.68 9.48
CA SER A 12 -10.01 8.97 8.78
C SER A 12 -9.19 8.95 7.48
N ALA A 13 -7.97 8.39 7.50
CA ALA A 13 -7.14 8.32 6.31
C ALA A 13 -7.77 7.42 5.22
N GLN A 14 -8.38 6.31 5.60
CA GLN A 14 -9.14 5.47 4.67
C GLN A 14 -10.35 6.21 4.10
N TYR A 15 -11.06 6.98 4.92
CA TYR A 15 -12.19 7.78 4.48
C TYR A 15 -11.78 8.84 3.44
N ASP A 16 -10.67 9.55 3.66
CA ASP A 16 -10.14 10.55 2.72
C ASP A 16 -9.73 9.91 1.37
N LEU A 17 -9.13 8.71 1.42
CA LEU A 17 -8.78 7.96 0.21
C LEU A 17 -10.04 7.47 -0.54
N LEU A 18 -11.04 6.96 0.18
CA LEU A 18 -12.30 6.53 -0.44
C LEU A 18 -13.04 7.70 -1.10
N THR A 19 -13.07 8.86 -0.45
CA THR A 19 -13.74 10.06 -0.99
C THR A 19 -12.98 10.68 -2.17
N SER A 20 -11.68 10.43 -2.31
CA SER A 20 -10.88 10.84 -3.48
C SER A 20 -10.92 9.84 -4.65
N GLY A 21 -11.71 8.77 -4.56
CA GLY A 21 -11.90 7.79 -5.62
C GLY A 21 -10.91 6.63 -5.61
N VAL A 22 -10.11 6.49 -4.55
CA VAL A 22 -9.21 5.35 -4.38
C VAL A 22 -10.01 4.08 -4.10
N ARG A 23 -9.69 3.01 -4.83
CA ARG A 23 -10.27 1.68 -4.59
C ARG A 23 -9.48 0.96 -3.50
N ILE A 24 -10.07 0.80 -2.33
CA ILE A 24 -9.51 0.02 -1.23
C ILE A 24 -10.15 -1.37 -1.24
N LEU A 25 -9.33 -2.42 -1.26
CA LEU A 25 -9.77 -3.80 -1.25
C LEU A 25 -9.20 -4.53 -0.03
N ARG A 26 -10.00 -5.39 0.60
CA ARG A 26 -9.55 -6.23 1.72
C ARG A 26 -9.32 -7.66 1.24
N PHE A 27 -8.09 -8.12 1.34
CA PHE A 27 -7.72 -9.51 1.04
C PHE A 27 -8.41 -10.48 2.02
N GLN A 28 -8.93 -11.60 1.51
CA GLN A 28 -9.67 -12.61 2.29
C GLN A 28 -8.97 -13.98 2.33
N GLY A 29 -7.87 -14.17 1.61
CA GLY A 29 -7.17 -15.47 1.50
C GLY A 29 -6.22 -15.79 2.66
N GLY A 30 -6.39 -15.18 3.83
CA GLY A 30 -5.46 -15.28 4.96
C GLY A 30 -4.50 -14.10 5.04
N LEU A 31 -3.20 -14.37 5.17
CA LEU A 31 -2.18 -13.33 5.36
C LEU A 31 -1.61 -12.85 4.02
N LEU A 32 -1.87 -11.59 3.66
CA LEU A 32 -1.16 -10.90 2.59
C LEU A 32 0.06 -10.19 3.16
N HIS A 33 1.24 -10.80 3.02
CA HIS A 33 2.50 -10.22 3.52
C HIS A 33 3.34 -9.54 2.43
N THR A 34 2.84 -9.47 1.20
CA THR A 34 3.51 -8.74 0.12
C THR A 34 3.38 -7.24 0.34
N LYS A 35 4.49 -6.51 0.19
CA LYS A 35 4.48 -5.04 0.06
C LYS A 35 5.02 -4.70 -1.32
N SER A 36 4.13 -4.26 -2.19
CA SER A 36 4.49 -3.91 -3.56
C SER A 36 3.68 -2.71 -4.06
N ILE A 37 4.27 -1.96 -4.98
CA ILE A 37 3.67 -0.83 -5.68
C ILE A 37 3.98 -0.99 -7.16
N VAL A 38 2.99 -0.78 -8.01
CA VAL A 38 3.17 -0.64 -9.45
C VAL A 38 2.69 0.73 -9.89
N ILE A 39 3.57 1.49 -10.52
CA ILE A 39 3.32 2.86 -11.01
C ILE A 39 3.20 2.80 -12.53
N ASP A 40 2.08 3.31 -13.06
CA ASP A 40 1.76 3.42 -14.49
C ASP A 40 1.91 2.13 -15.31
N GLY A 41 1.97 0.96 -14.65
CA GLY A 41 2.25 -0.32 -15.31
C GLY A 41 3.69 -0.47 -15.83
N LYS A 42 4.65 0.33 -15.33
CA LYS A 42 6.04 0.36 -15.83
C LYS A 42 7.07 0.16 -14.73
N ILE A 43 6.85 0.80 -13.57
CA ILE A 43 7.79 0.75 -12.45
C ILE A 43 7.18 -0.09 -11.35
N SER A 44 7.93 -1.09 -10.90
CA SER A 44 7.56 -1.95 -9.79
C SER A 44 8.51 -1.71 -8.61
N LEU A 45 7.94 -1.44 -7.45
CA LEU A 45 8.66 -1.41 -6.18
C LEU A 45 8.18 -2.57 -5.33
N PHE A 46 9.08 -3.38 -4.80
CA PHE A 46 8.73 -4.42 -3.85
C PHE A 46 9.87 -4.68 -2.89
N GLY A 47 9.53 -5.14 -1.69
CA GLY A 47 10.52 -5.35 -0.64
C GLY A 47 9.89 -5.39 0.75
N SER A 48 10.68 -5.03 1.75
CA SER A 48 10.29 -5.12 3.15
C SER A 48 9.54 -3.88 3.66
N VAL A 49 9.69 -2.72 2.99
CA VAL A 49 9.06 -1.45 3.39
C VAL A 49 7.54 -1.55 3.50
N ASN A 50 7.04 -1.26 4.70
CA ASN A 50 5.64 -1.03 4.95
C ASN A 50 5.27 0.41 4.56
N GLN A 51 4.14 0.63 3.91
CA GLN A 51 3.76 1.95 3.35
C GLN A 51 3.22 2.92 4.42
N TYR A 52 3.99 3.15 5.49
CA TYR A 52 3.70 4.11 6.55
C TYR A 52 4.98 4.85 6.99
N PRO A 53 4.88 6.07 7.54
CA PRO A 53 6.04 6.93 7.81
C PRO A 53 7.16 6.28 8.62
N ARG A 54 6.84 5.54 9.69
CA ARG A 54 7.84 4.87 10.52
C ARG A 54 8.74 3.90 9.73
N SER A 55 8.22 3.17 8.76
CA SER A 55 9.02 2.23 7.95
C SER A 55 10.00 2.96 7.03
N PHE A 56 9.60 4.11 6.48
CA PHE A 56 10.48 4.94 5.66
C PHE A 56 11.63 5.59 6.43
N TRP A 57 11.41 5.93 7.71
CA TRP A 57 12.35 6.77 8.46
C TRP A 57 13.18 6.01 9.51
N LEU A 58 12.67 4.90 10.03
CA LEU A 58 13.22 4.28 11.24
C LEU A 58 13.52 2.78 11.09
N GLU A 59 12.96 2.12 10.08
CA GLU A 59 13.17 0.68 9.86
C GLU A 59 14.31 0.47 8.86
N PHE A 60 15.11 -0.59 9.08
CA PHE A 60 16.13 -1.00 8.11
C PHE A 60 15.47 -1.83 7.02
N GLU A 61 15.12 -1.14 5.95
CA GLU A 61 14.33 -1.72 4.88
C GLU A 61 15.09 -1.81 3.57
N VAL A 62 14.72 -2.79 2.73
CA VAL A 62 15.23 -2.94 1.37
C VAL A 62 14.06 -2.87 0.39
N ILE A 63 14.20 -2.03 -0.65
CA ILE A 63 13.30 -1.98 -1.80
C ILE A 63 14.09 -2.32 -3.04
N LEU A 64 13.57 -3.22 -3.87
CA LEU A 64 13.98 -3.34 -5.26
C LEU A 64 13.07 -2.49 -6.15
N CYS A 65 13.69 -1.69 -7.02
CA CYS A 65 13.02 -0.95 -8.07
C CYS A 65 13.31 -1.59 -9.42
N VAL A 66 12.25 -2.00 -10.12
CA VAL A 66 12.34 -2.61 -11.45
C VAL A 66 11.56 -1.75 -12.44
N ASN A 67 12.25 -1.21 -13.45
CA ASN A 67 11.65 -0.41 -14.51
C ASN A 67 11.52 -1.26 -15.78
N ASP A 68 10.53 -2.14 -15.79
CA ASP A 68 10.26 -3.09 -16.87
C ASP A 68 8.73 -3.36 -16.94
N THR A 69 8.14 -3.20 -18.12
CA THR A 69 6.69 -3.32 -18.31
C THR A 69 6.19 -4.74 -18.19
N ASP A 70 6.98 -5.72 -18.62
CA ASP A 70 6.60 -7.13 -18.59
C ASP A 70 6.62 -7.65 -17.15
N PHE A 71 7.65 -7.26 -16.40
CA PHE A 71 7.71 -7.52 -14.97
C PHE A 71 6.55 -6.85 -14.20
N ALA A 72 6.23 -5.59 -14.53
CA ALA A 72 5.11 -4.88 -13.92
C ALA A 72 3.76 -5.54 -14.23
N ALA A 73 3.58 -6.04 -15.46
CA ALA A 73 2.38 -6.79 -15.85
C ALA A 73 2.29 -8.11 -15.06
N TRP A 74 3.39 -8.87 -14.98
CA TRP A 74 3.45 -10.11 -14.21
C TRP A 74 3.14 -9.89 -12.72
N LEU A 75 3.75 -8.89 -12.09
CA LEU A 75 3.55 -8.60 -10.66
C LEU A 75 2.07 -8.31 -10.32
N ARG A 76 1.30 -7.74 -11.25
CA ARG A 76 -0.14 -7.46 -11.07
C ARG A 76 -1.03 -8.71 -11.14
N THR A 77 -0.48 -9.86 -11.52
CA THR A 77 -1.20 -11.14 -11.59
C THR A 77 -1.03 -12.01 -10.35
N LEU A 78 -0.11 -11.63 -9.45
CA LEU A 78 0.10 -12.26 -8.15
C LEU A 78 -0.97 -11.86 -7.14
#